data_AF-A0A7X0GY13-F1
#
_entry.id   AF-A0A7X0GY13-F1
#
_cell.length_a   1.000
_cell.length_b   1.000
_cell.length_c   1.000
_cell.angle_alpha   90.00
_cell.angle_beta   90.00
_cell.angle_gamma   90.00
#
_symmetry.space_group_name_H-M   'P 1'
#
loop_
_entity.id
_entity.type
_entity.pdbx_description
1 polymer ?
#
loop_
_entity_poly.entity_id
_entity_poly.type
_entity_poly.pdbx_seq_one_letter_code
_entity_poly.pdbx_strand_id
1 'polypeptide(L)'
;MPQLNRCCFYLPPLDIRRPCHAVAPHAQSDADGNNGLSENVNYRPDIDGLRTVAVGLVLGYHFFPNHIKAGFIGVDVFFVISGYLISTIILGQMNRGTWGYLHFYTRRINRIFPALVVVLGFNAALGWYSLVPNEFEQLGKHIAASAAFVANFAFWGEAGYFDSAADTKPLLHLWSLAIEEQFYIVWPLILAFASRRRFIWIVGLLALGSLVYSPYATFQDPTAAYYSPLSRFFLNSR
;
A
#
# COMPACT_ATOMS: atom_id res chain seq x y z
N MET A 1 40.13 33.34 -35.40
CA MET A 1 39.74 34.40 -34.44
C MET A 1 38.70 35.29 -35.09
N PRO A 2 37.39 35.11 -34.83
CA PRO A 2 36.35 36.00 -35.31
C PRO A 2 35.91 37.02 -34.25
N GLN A 3 35.56 38.19 -34.76
CA GLN A 3 35.31 39.48 -34.11
C GLN A 3 33.89 39.61 -33.53
N LEU A 4 33.77 40.50 -32.56
CA LEU A 4 32.57 40.84 -31.78
C LEU A 4 31.41 41.39 -32.63
N ASN A 5 30.22 40.80 -32.47
CA ASN A 5 28.94 41.29 -32.98
C ASN A 5 28.40 42.43 -32.10
N ARG A 6 28.31 43.64 -32.66
CA ARG A 6 27.47 44.74 -32.15
C ARG A 6 26.08 44.64 -32.80
N CYS A 7 25.04 44.50 -31.98
CA CYS A 7 23.65 44.62 -32.42
C CYS A 7 23.32 46.09 -32.68
N CYS A 8 23.06 46.44 -33.94
CA CYS A 8 22.39 47.67 -34.34
C CYS A 8 20.90 47.60 -33.95
N PHE A 9 20.47 48.54 -33.11
CA PHE A 9 19.07 48.89 -32.88
C PHE A 9 18.52 49.58 -34.14
N TYR A 10 17.53 48.96 -34.80
CA TYR A 10 16.70 49.61 -35.82
C TYR A 10 15.38 50.05 -35.16
N LEU A 11 15.20 51.37 -34.99
CA LEU A 11 13.92 52.00 -34.68
C LEU A 11 13.20 52.34 -36.01
N PRO A 12 11.93 51.94 -36.21
CA PRO A 12 11.16 52.42 -37.35
C PRO A 12 10.68 53.88 -37.14
N PRO A 13 10.50 54.67 -38.21
CA PRO A 13 10.08 56.07 -38.12
C PRO A 13 8.60 56.22 -37.74
N LEU A 14 8.31 57.22 -36.90
CA LEU A 14 6.97 57.68 -36.50
C LEU A 14 6.22 58.30 -37.70
N ASP A 15 5.13 57.66 -38.12
CA ASP A 15 4.17 58.22 -39.10
C ASP A 15 3.04 58.96 -38.35
N ILE A 16 2.94 60.28 -38.57
CA ILE A 16 2.11 61.25 -37.82
C ILE A 16 0.78 61.55 -38.57
N ARG A 17 0.24 60.64 -39.38
CA ARG A 17 -1.03 60.91 -40.11
C ARG A 17 -2.00 59.74 -40.18
N ARG A 18 -2.63 59.36 -39.06
CA ARG A 18 -3.90 58.61 -39.10
C ARG A 18 -4.95 59.15 -38.11
N PRO A 19 -6.16 59.51 -38.57
CA PRO A 19 -7.22 60.05 -37.73
C PRO A 19 -7.91 58.97 -36.88
N CYS A 20 -8.36 59.40 -35.69
CA CYS A 20 -9.10 58.62 -34.71
C CYS A 20 -10.36 57.96 -35.30
N HIS A 21 -10.40 56.63 -35.28
CA HIS A 21 -11.66 55.88 -35.29
C HIS A 21 -11.81 55.16 -33.95
N ALA A 22 -12.91 55.46 -33.28
CA ALA A 22 -13.33 54.85 -32.03
C ALA A 22 -13.63 53.35 -32.24
N VAL A 23 -12.94 52.50 -31.48
CA VAL A 23 -13.33 51.10 -31.25
C VAL A 23 -13.54 50.94 -29.75
N ALA A 24 -14.68 50.36 -29.39
CA ALA A 24 -15.28 50.22 -28.07
C ALA A 24 -14.38 49.46 -27.05
N PRO A 25 -14.68 49.52 -25.74
CA PRO A 25 -13.75 49.08 -24.70
C PRO A 25 -13.69 47.54 -24.58
N HIS A 26 -12.53 46.95 -24.82
CA HIS A 26 -12.19 45.62 -24.33
C HIS A 26 -11.75 45.71 -22.87
N ALA A 27 -12.70 45.53 -21.96
CA ALA A 27 -12.43 45.26 -20.55
C ALA A 27 -13.30 44.07 -20.11
N GLN A 28 -12.81 42.87 -20.42
CA GLN A 28 -13.19 41.64 -19.73
C GLN A 28 -11.89 41.01 -19.22
N SER A 29 -11.70 41.16 -17.91
CA SER A 29 -10.69 40.49 -17.12
C SER A 29 -11.11 39.04 -16.91
N ASP A 30 -10.76 38.18 -17.86
CA ASP A 30 -10.86 36.75 -17.64
C ASP A 30 -9.56 36.30 -16.98
N ALA A 31 -9.60 36.25 -15.66
CA ALA A 31 -8.63 35.55 -14.83
C ALA A 31 -8.75 34.04 -15.11
N ASP A 32 -8.20 33.58 -16.24
CA ASP A 32 -7.89 32.18 -16.47
C ASP A 32 -6.59 31.82 -15.73
N GLY A 33 -6.72 31.74 -14.41
CA GLY A 33 -5.65 31.44 -13.47
C GLY A 33 -6.07 30.36 -12.50
N ASN A 34 -6.82 29.36 -12.96
CA ASN A 34 -7.14 28.21 -12.11
C ASN A 34 -7.38 26.92 -12.90
N ASN A 35 -6.51 26.62 -13.85
CA ASN A 35 -6.20 25.21 -14.15
C ASN A 35 -5.31 24.68 -13.02
N GLY A 36 -5.93 24.54 -11.84
CA GLY A 36 -5.46 23.61 -10.83
C GLY A 36 -5.41 22.25 -11.50
N LEU A 37 -4.21 21.89 -11.97
CA LEU A 37 -3.86 20.55 -12.37
C LEU A 37 -4.17 19.66 -11.18
N SER A 38 -5.41 19.18 -11.13
CA SER A 38 -5.76 17.96 -10.43
C SER A 38 -4.88 16.91 -11.07
N GLU A 39 -3.70 16.71 -10.49
CA GLU A 39 -2.86 15.57 -10.79
C GLU A 39 -3.72 14.35 -10.53
N ASN A 40 -4.35 13.86 -11.60
CA ASN A 40 -4.96 12.56 -11.63
C ASN A 40 -3.80 11.58 -11.43
N VAL A 41 -3.51 11.26 -10.17
CA VAL A 41 -2.84 10.03 -9.81
C VAL A 41 -3.68 8.97 -10.48
N ASN A 42 -3.19 8.46 -11.61
CA ASN A 42 -3.91 7.58 -12.51
C ASN A 42 -4.44 6.39 -11.69
N TYR A 43 -5.69 6.50 -11.25
CA TYR A 43 -6.33 5.53 -10.37
C TYR A 43 -6.50 4.28 -11.22
N ARG A 44 -5.96 3.17 -10.75
CA ARG A 44 -5.91 1.90 -11.48
C ARG A 44 -6.96 0.95 -10.88
N PRO A 45 -8.24 1.08 -11.27
CA PRO A 45 -9.33 0.27 -10.73
C PRO A 45 -9.15 -1.22 -11.03
N ASP A 46 -8.38 -1.56 -12.07
CA ASP A 46 -7.96 -2.93 -12.39
C ASP A 46 -7.19 -3.58 -11.23
N ILE A 47 -6.26 -2.85 -10.62
CA ILE A 47 -5.43 -3.36 -9.52
C ILE A 47 -6.24 -3.49 -8.24
N ASP A 48 -7.07 -2.50 -7.93
CA ASP A 48 -7.94 -2.55 -6.75
C ASP A 48 -9.04 -3.62 -6.89
N GLY A 49 -9.52 -3.88 -8.11
CA GLY A 49 -10.40 -4.99 -8.44
C GLY A 49 -9.74 -6.35 -8.16
N LEU A 50 -8.50 -6.55 -8.59
CA LEU A 50 -7.76 -7.79 -8.32
C LEU A 50 -7.51 -8.01 -6.82
N ARG A 51 -7.22 -6.94 -6.05
CA ARG A 51 -7.12 -7.04 -4.58
C ARG A 51 -8.45 -7.44 -3.96
N THR A 52 -9.55 -6.89 -4.46
CA THR A 52 -10.91 -7.22 -3.99
C THR A 52 -11.24 -8.68 -4.27
N VAL A 53 -10.91 -9.20 -5.46
CA VAL A 53 -11.06 -10.63 -5.79
C VAL A 53 -10.21 -11.50 -4.87
N ALA A 54 -8.96 -11.11 -4.61
CA ALA A 54 -8.06 -11.83 -3.72
C ALA A 54 -8.62 -11.92 -2.29
N VAL A 55 -9.12 -10.81 -1.74
CA VAL A 55 -9.83 -10.80 -0.44
C VAL A 55 -11.11 -11.62 -0.50
N GLY A 56 -11.86 -11.56 -1.60
CA GLY A 56 -13.06 -12.36 -1.82
C GLY A 56 -12.82 -13.86 -1.76
N LEU A 57 -11.68 -14.35 -2.28
CA LEU A 57 -11.28 -15.75 -2.17
C LEU A 57 -10.99 -16.15 -0.70
N VAL A 58 -10.39 -15.25 0.08
CA VAL A 58 -10.14 -15.47 1.52
C VAL A 58 -11.46 -15.54 2.29
N LEU A 59 -12.37 -14.60 2.04
CA LEU A 59 -13.70 -14.60 2.65
C LEU A 59 -14.50 -15.84 2.25
N GLY A 60 -14.47 -16.22 0.96
CA GLY A 60 -15.15 -17.39 0.43
C GLY A 60 -14.70 -18.69 1.10
N TYR A 61 -13.41 -18.84 1.40
CA TYR A 61 -12.91 -19.96 2.19
C TYR A 61 -13.52 -20.00 3.60
N HIS A 62 -13.65 -18.84 4.25
CA HIS A 62 -14.14 -18.77 5.62
C HIS A 62 -15.65 -19.04 5.72
N PHE A 63 -16.44 -18.58 4.74
CA PHE A 63 -17.89 -18.84 4.70
C PHE A 63 -18.25 -20.23 4.14
N PHE A 64 -17.45 -20.76 3.21
CA PHE A 64 -17.73 -22.04 2.53
C PHE A 64 -16.49 -22.95 2.46
N PRO A 65 -15.94 -23.38 3.61
CA PRO A 65 -14.67 -24.13 3.66
C PRO A 65 -14.73 -25.47 2.91
N ASN A 66 -15.91 -26.09 2.83
CA ASN A 66 -16.10 -27.35 2.10
C ASN A 66 -16.08 -27.18 0.57
N HIS A 67 -16.35 -25.98 0.05
CA HIS A 67 -16.46 -25.70 -1.38
C HIS A 67 -15.27 -24.92 -1.93
N ILE A 68 -14.65 -24.07 -1.11
CA ILE A 68 -13.52 -23.21 -1.50
C ILE A 68 -12.35 -23.55 -0.59
N LYS A 69 -11.44 -24.43 -1.06
CA LYS A 69 -10.24 -24.85 -0.31
C LYS A 69 -9.03 -23.93 -0.56
N ALA A 70 -9.14 -22.97 -1.48
CA ALA A 70 -8.03 -22.17 -2.01
C ALA A 70 -7.88 -20.78 -1.35
N GLY A 71 -8.38 -20.56 -0.13
CA GLY A 71 -8.31 -19.26 0.55
C GLY A 71 -6.88 -18.72 0.74
N PHE A 72 -5.92 -19.63 0.90
CA PHE A 72 -4.49 -19.32 1.00
C PHE A 72 -3.95 -18.58 -0.23
N ILE A 73 -4.41 -18.97 -1.44
CA ILE A 73 -4.00 -18.35 -2.71
C ILE A 73 -4.43 -16.88 -2.75
N GLY A 74 -5.61 -16.57 -2.19
CA GLY A 74 -6.10 -15.19 -2.10
C GLY A 74 -5.17 -14.30 -1.28
N VAL A 75 -4.61 -14.82 -0.18
CA VAL A 75 -3.66 -14.08 0.66
C VAL A 75 -2.36 -13.78 -0.10
N ASP A 76 -1.82 -14.76 -0.81
CA ASP A 76 -0.55 -14.61 -1.53
C ASP A 76 -0.70 -13.63 -2.72
N VAL A 77 -1.79 -13.75 -3.48
CA VAL A 77 -2.13 -12.82 -4.57
C VAL A 77 -2.30 -11.40 -4.04
N PHE A 78 -2.97 -11.22 -2.88
CA PHE A 78 -3.14 -9.91 -2.25
C PHE A 78 -1.80 -9.24 -1.91
N PHE A 79 -0.85 -9.99 -1.33
CA PHE A 79 0.47 -9.44 -0.99
C PHE A 79 1.31 -9.13 -2.24
N VAL A 80 1.30 -10.00 -3.25
CA VAL A 80 2.02 -9.76 -4.51
C VAL A 80 1.53 -8.47 -5.19
N ILE A 81 0.20 -8.30 -5.28
CA ILE A 81 -0.39 -7.10 -5.89
C ILE A 81 -0.07 -5.85 -5.06
N SER A 82 -0.16 -5.93 -3.74
CA SER A 82 0.19 -4.83 -2.83
C SER A 82 1.65 -4.42 -2.99
N GLY A 83 2.56 -5.39 -3.11
CA GLY A 83 3.98 -5.15 -3.39
C GLY A 83 4.22 -4.46 -4.73
N TYR A 84 3.57 -4.92 -5.80
CA TYR A 84 3.66 -4.30 -7.13
C TYR A 84 3.17 -2.85 -7.14
N LEU A 85 1.99 -2.60 -6.57
CA LEU A 85 1.38 -1.26 -6.54
C LEU A 85 2.30 -0.26 -5.85
N ILE A 86 2.89 -0.66 -4.73
CA ILE A 86 3.71 0.24 -3.91
C ILE A 86 5.05 0.49 -4.51
N SER A 87 5.69 -0.56 -5.04
CA SER A 87 6.91 -0.40 -5.83
C SER A 87 6.70 0.61 -6.95
N THR A 88 5.58 0.53 -7.66
CA THR A 88 5.25 1.46 -8.76
C THR A 88 5.06 2.89 -8.26
N ILE A 89 4.37 3.09 -7.14
CA ILE A 89 4.16 4.42 -6.53
C ILE A 89 5.49 5.02 -6.07
N ILE A 90 6.30 4.27 -5.33
CA ILE A 90 7.57 4.73 -4.77
C ILE A 90 8.55 5.06 -5.90
N LEU A 91 8.75 4.13 -6.83
CA LEU A 91 9.66 4.35 -7.97
C LEU A 91 9.18 5.50 -8.86
N GLY A 92 7.87 5.63 -9.07
CA GLY A 92 7.29 6.75 -9.79
C GLY A 92 7.56 8.10 -9.12
N GLN A 93 7.42 8.19 -7.80
CA GLN A 93 7.73 9.39 -7.02
C GLN A 93 9.24 9.68 -6.96
N MET A 94 10.08 8.65 -6.82
CA MET A 94 11.54 8.78 -6.86
C MET A 94 12.02 9.31 -8.22
N ASN A 95 11.51 8.77 -9.32
CA ASN A 95 11.84 9.24 -10.68
C ASN A 95 11.41 10.69 -10.92
N ARG A 96 10.33 11.14 -10.28
CA ARG A 96 9.85 12.53 -10.34
C ARG A 96 10.52 13.46 -9.31
N GLY A 97 11.38 12.94 -8.44
CA GLY A 97 11.99 13.72 -7.35
C GLY A 97 11.01 14.17 -6.26
N THR A 98 9.78 13.64 -6.23
CA THR A 98 8.73 14.02 -5.27
C THR A 98 8.57 13.00 -4.13
N TRP A 99 9.52 12.08 -4.00
CA TRP A 99 9.50 11.06 -2.96
C TRP A 99 9.69 11.68 -1.56
N GLY A 100 8.71 11.46 -0.69
CA GLY A 100 8.77 11.85 0.71
C GLY A 100 8.17 10.77 1.60
N TYR A 101 9.00 10.21 2.49
CA TYR A 101 8.58 9.12 3.38
C TYR A 101 7.39 9.54 4.24
N LEU A 102 7.45 10.73 4.86
CA LEU A 102 6.37 11.25 5.70
C LEU A 102 5.06 11.42 4.89
N HIS A 103 5.13 12.00 3.70
CA HIS A 103 3.95 12.22 2.85
C HIS A 103 3.32 10.92 2.35
N PHE A 104 4.11 9.86 2.15
CA PHE A 104 3.60 8.52 1.86
C PHE A 104 2.85 7.95 3.06
N TYR A 105 3.42 8.05 4.27
CA TYR A 105 2.80 7.53 5.49
C TYR A 105 1.54 8.28 5.91
N THR A 106 1.54 9.62 5.86
CA THR A 106 0.37 10.43 6.25
C THR A 106 -0.87 10.06 5.44
N ARG A 107 -0.73 9.81 4.13
CA ARG A 107 -1.85 9.38 3.28
C ARG A 107 -2.40 8.01 3.68
N ARG A 108 -1.53 7.09 4.11
CA ARG A 108 -1.95 5.76 4.56
C ARG A 108 -2.63 5.81 5.92
N ILE A 109 -2.04 6.52 6.87
CA ILE A 109 -2.60 6.70 8.21
C ILE A 109 -4.01 7.27 8.10
N ASN A 110 -4.21 8.35 7.33
CA ASN A 110 -5.51 8.98 7.15
C ASN A 110 -6.56 8.06 6.47
N ARG A 111 -6.13 7.01 5.76
CA ARG A 111 -7.02 6.05 5.09
C ARG A 111 -7.32 4.82 5.97
N ILE A 112 -6.35 4.33 6.73
CA ILE A 112 -6.42 3.04 7.44
C ILE A 112 -6.84 3.23 8.90
N PHE A 113 -6.29 4.23 9.59
CA PHE A 113 -6.55 4.43 11.02
C PHE A 113 -8.03 4.65 11.38
N PRO A 114 -8.84 5.39 10.60
CA PRO A 114 -10.26 5.58 10.95
C PRO A 114 -11.00 4.24 11.06
N ALA A 115 -10.81 3.35 10.08
CA ALA A 115 -11.41 2.03 10.09
C ALA A 115 -10.85 1.15 11.22
N LEU A 116 -9.53 1.20 11.44
CA LEU A 116 -8.88 0.42 12.51
C LEU A 116 -9.40 0.81 13.89
N VAL A 117 -9.50 2.10 14.20
CA VAL A 117 -9.99 2.60 15.49
C VAL A 117 -11.43 2.15 15.73
N VAL A 118 -12.29 2.22 14.71
CA VAL A 118 -13.68 1.75 14.80
C VAL A 118 -13.74 0.26 15.10
N VAL A 119 -12.98 -0.56 14.37
CA VAL A 119 -12.96 -2.03 14.58
C VAL A 119 -12.43 -2.39 15.96
N LEU A 120 -11.31 -1.79 16.39
CA LEU A 120 -10.73 -2.06 17.70
C LEU A 120 -11.63 -1.59 18.84
N GLY A 121 -12.20 -0.40 18.73
CA GLY A 121 -13.13 0.15 19.73
C GLY A 121 -14.42 -0.66 19.83
N PHE A 122 -14.97 -1.10 18.69
CA PHE A 122 -16.15 -1.96 18.66
C PHE A 122 -15.89 -3.32 19.33
N ASN A 123 -14.75 -3.95 19.03
CA ASN A 123 -14.36 -5.20 19.67
C ASN A 123 -14.10 -5.02 21.17
N ALA A 124 -13.47 -3.92 21.60
CA ALA A 124 -13.28 -3.61 23.00
C ALA A 124 -14.62 -3.46 23.74
N ALA A 125 -15.57 -2.74 23.17
CA ALA A 125 -16.89 -2.53 23.76
C ALA A 125 -17.70 -3.84 23.84
N LEU A 126 -17.70 -4.64 22.77
CA LEU A 126 -18.37 -5.95 22.78
C LEU A 126 -17.70 -6.93 23.74
N GLY A 127 -16.36 -6.95 23.78
CA GLY A 127 -15.60 -7.80 24.69
C GLY A 127 -15.87 -7.47 26.14
N TRP A 128 -15.94 -6.17 26.48
CA TRP A 128 -16.28 -5.72 27.83
C TRP A 128 -17.66 -6.19 28.28
N TYR A 129 -18.63 -6.24 27.36
CA TYR A 129 -20.00 -6.67 27.64
C TYR A 129 -20.15 -8.20 27.71
N SER A 130 -19.43 -8.94 26.85
CA SER A 130 -19.72 -10.36 26.59
C SER A 130 -18.69 -11.35 27.16
N LEU A 131 -17.45 -10.93 27.45
CA LEU A 131 -16.35 -11.84 27.81
C LEU A 131 -16.09 -11.87 29.33
N VAL A 132 -15.59 -13.00 29.82
CA VAL A 132 -15.08 -13.10 31.20
C VAL A 132 -13.70 -12.43 31.34
N PRO A 133 -13.24 -12.07 32.55
CA PRO A 133 -12.04 -11.24 32.72
C PRO A 133 -10.77 -11.75 32.02
N ASN A 134 -10.53 -13.07 32.03
CA ASN A 134 -9.35 -13.66 31.38
C ASN A 134 -9.42 -13.53 29.85
N GLU A 135 -10.58 -13.77 29.26
CA GLU A 135 -10.81 -13.62 27.82
C GLU A 135 -10.71 -12.15 27.40
N PHE A 136 -11.20 -11.22 28.23
CA PHE A 136 -11.07 -9.79 27.99
C PHE A 136 -9.61 -9.31 28.06
N GLU A 137 -8.81 -9.86 28.98
CA GLU A 137 -7.36 -9.59 29.03
C GLU A 137 -6.66 -10.06 27.74
N GLN A 138 -7.02 -11.25 27.24
CA GLN A 138 -6.49 -11.76 25.99
C GLN A 138 -6.90 -10.89 24.79
N LEU A 139 -8.16 -10.49 24.73
CA LEU A 139 -8.64 -9.55 23.71
C LEU A 139 -7.86 -8.22 23.76
N GLY A 140 -7.57 -7.72 24.97
CA GLY A 140 -6.75 -6.53 25.17
C GLY A 140 -5.35 -6.67 24.56
N LYS A 141 -4.71 -7.83 24.70
CA LYS A 141 -3.42 -8.15 24.05
C LYS A 141 -3.54 -8.15 22.53
N HIS A 142 -4.61 -8.72 21.98
CA HIS A 142 -4.85 -8.72 20.53
C HIS A 142 -5.11 -7.31 19.98
N ILE A 143 -5.87 -6.49 20.71
CA ILE A 143 -6.10 -5.07 20.36
C ILE A 143 -4.77 -4.30 20.36
N ALA A 144 -3.96 -4.44 21.42
CA ALA A 144 -2.67 -3.78 21.53
C ALA A 144 -1.71 -4.20 20.41
N ALA A 145 -1.61 -5.51 20.14
CA ALA A 145 -0.79 -6.03 19.06
C ALA A 145 -1.26 -5.55 17.68
N SER A 146 -2.57 -5.46 17.46
CA SER A 146 -3.15 -4.96 16.21
C SER A 146 -2.91 -3.46 16.03
N ALA A 147 -3.07 -2.66 17.08
CA ALA A 147 -2.80 -1.23 17.07
C ALA A 147 -1.32 -0.92 16.79
N ALA A 148 -0.42 -1.77 17.30
CA ALA A 148 1.02 -1.67 17.06
C ALA A 148 1.49 -2.33 15.73
N PHE A 149 0.57 -2.86 14.91
CA PHE A 149 0.88 -3.60 13.68
C PHE A 149 1.87 -4.75 13.88
N VAL A 150 1.72 -5.49 14.99
CA VAL A 150 2.49 -6.70 15.34
C VAL A 150 1.58 -7.91 15.64
N ALA A 151 0.30 -7.82 15.25
CA ALA A 151 -0.70 -8.87 15.45
C ALA A 151 -0.27 -10.23 14.87
N ASN A 152 0.52 -10.23 13.79
CA ASN A 152 1.06 -11.46 13.21
C ASN A 152 1.91 -12.28 14.20
N PHE A 153 2.67 -11.62 15.09
CA PHE A 153 3.45 -12.30 16.12
C PHE A 153 2.60 -12.76 17.30
N ALA A 154 1.59 -11.98 17.67
CA ALA A 154 0.67 -12.34 18.74
C ALA A 154 -0.14 -13.60 18.38
N PHE A 155 -0.62 -13.69 17.13
CA PHE A 155 -1.40 -14.84 16.69
C PHE A 155 -0.55 -16.07 16.34
N TRP A 156 0.75 -15.88 16.03
CA TRP A 156 1.68 -16.96 15.70
C TRP A 156 1.67 -18.12 16.71
N GLY A 157 1.63 -17.79 18.01
CA GLY A 157 1.73 -18.78 19.09
C GLY A 157 0.40 -19.30 19.61
N GLU A 158 -0.74 -18.85 19.07
CA GLU A 158 -2.05 -19.10 19.71
C GLU A 158 -3.06 -19.90 18.87
N ALA A 159 -2.95 -19.93 17.53
CA ALA A 159 -3.79 -20.76 16.65
C ALA A 159 -3.31 -20.67 15.19
N GLY A 160 -3.61 -21.68 14.36
CA GLY A 160 -3.51 -21.55 12.91
C GLY A 160 -4.64 -20.69 12.34
N TYR A 161 -4.35 -19.79 11.39
CA TYR A 161 -5.35 -18.88 10.79
C TYR A 161 -6.57 -19.56 10.16
N PHE A 162 -6.46 -20.84 9.75
CA PHE A 162 -7.56 -21.62 9.17
C PHE A 162 -8.07 -22.73 10.09
N ASP A 163 -7.67 -22.71 11.35
CA ASP A 163 -8.21 -23.60 12.34
C ASP A 163 -9.59 -23.12 12.79
N SER A 164 -10.45 -24.04 13.25
CA SER A 164 -11.75 -23.72 13.84
C SER A 164 -11.66 -22.78 15.05
N ALA A 165 -10.52 -22.81 15.77
CA ALA A 165 -10.21 -21.86 16.85
C ALA A 165 -9.89 -20.43 16.35
N ALA A 166 -9.78 -20.22 15.05
CA ALA A 166 -9.60 -18.90 14.43
C ALA A 166 -10.92 -18.14 14.29
N ASP A 167 -12.04 -18.85 14.13
CA ASP A 167 -13.39 -18.27 14.01
C ASP A 167 -13.81 -17.51 15.28
N THR A 168 -13.23 -17.87 16.42
CA THR A 168 -13.49 -17.21 17.72
C THR A 168 -12.63 -15.96 17.96
N LYS A 169 -11.73 -15.61 17.02
CA LYS A 169 -10.80 -14.48 17.16
C LYS A 169 -11.18 -13.36 16.18
N PRO A 170 -12.04 -12.41 16.57
CA PRO A 170 -12.57 -11.39 15.65
C PRO A 170 -11.50 -10.44 15.09
N LEU A 171 -10.34 -10.34 15.73
CA LEU A 171 -9.21 -9.52 15.29
C LEU A 171 -8.17 -10.29 14.47
N LEU A 172 -8.39 -11.59 14.23
CA LEU A 172 -7.43 -12.46 13.56
C LEU A 172 -6.99 -11.87 12.23
N HIS A 173 -7.93 -11.37 11.41
CA HIS A 173 -7.65 -10.77 10.09
C HIS A 173 -6.69 -9.57 10.10
N LEU A 174 -6.49 -8.90 11.24
CA LEU A 174 -5.54 -7.77 11.34
C LEU A 174 -4.07 -8.20 11.25
N TRP A 175 -3.79 -9.52 11.30
CA TRP A 175 -2.45 -10.05 11.06
C TRP A 175 -1.90 -9.70 9.66
N SER A 176 -2.76 -9.74 8.62
CA SER A 176 -2.33 -9.46 7.25
C SER A 176 -2.10 -7.97 7.05
N LEU A 177 -2.93 -7.13 7.69
CA LEU A 177 -2.73 -5.68 7.76
C LEU A 177 -1.41 -5.32 8.47
N ALA A 178 -1.08 -6.02 9.56
CA ALA A 178 0.21 -5.84 10.24
C ALA A 178 1.40 -6.14 9.32
N ILE A 179 1.36 -7.26 8.58
CA ILE A 179 2.40 -7.60 7.61
C ILE A 179 2.46 -6.57 6.47
N GLU A 180 1.31 -6.12 5.99
CA GLU A 180 1.21 -5.10 4.95
C GLU A 180 1.89 -3.79 5.40
N GLU A 181 1.63 -3.31 6.62
CA GLU A 181 2.28 -2.11 7.16
C GLU A 181 3.78 -2.30 7.43
N GLN A 182 4.20 -3.47 7.92
CA GLN A 182 5.63 -3.81 8.08
C GLN A 182 6.36 -3.78 6.72
N PHE A 183 5.73 -4.37 5.69
CA PHE A 183 6.25 -4.32 4.33
C PHE A 183 6.38 -2.87 3.85
N TYR A 184 5.45 -1.99 4.21
CA TYR A 184 5.52 -0.58 3.82
C TYR A 184 6.65 0.18 4.49
N ILE A 185 7.08 -0.24 5.69
CA ILE A 185 8.22 0.38 6.39
C ILE A 185 9.52 -0.07 5.75
N VAL A 186 9.64 -1.37 5.51
CA VAL A 186 10.88 -2.01 5.05
C VAL A 186 11.13 -1.74 3.57
N TRP A 187 10.10 -1.77 2.73
CA TRP A 187 10.25 -1.71 1.28
C TRP A 187 10.85 -0.41 0.73
N PRO A 188 10.43 0.80 1.17
CA PRO A 188 11.06 2.04 0.74
C PRO A 188 12.50 2.18 1.22
N LEU A 189 12.84 1.63 2.40
CA LEU A 189 14.21 1.60 2.89
C LEU A 189 15.07 0.70 1.98
N ILE A 190 14.58 -0.48 1.63
CA ILE A 190 15.25 -1.35 0.66
C ILE A 190 15.45 -0.62 -0.66
N LEU A 191 14.45 0.06 -1.20
CA LEU A 191 14.58 0.79 -2.48
C LEU A 191 15.52 2.00 -2.39
N ALA A 192 15.60 2.67 -1.24
CA ALA A 192 16.50 3.79 -1.01
C ALA A 192 17.97 3.35 -0.92
N PHE A 193 18.25 2.19 -0.32
CA PHE A 193 19.61 1.70 -0.09
C PHE A 193 20.09 0.65 -1.12
N ALA A 194 19.19 -0.03 -1.83
CA ALA A 194 19.56 -1.02 -2.82
C ALA A 194 19.84 -0.36 -4.18
N SER A 195 21.09 -0.46 -4.65
CA SER A 195 21.38 -0.23 -6.07
C SER A 195 20.47 -1.13 -6.92
N ARG A 196 19.95 -0.61 -8.05
CA ARG A 196 19.01 -1.31 -8.96
C ARG A 196 19.43 -2.74 -9.31
N ARG A 197 20.75 -3.01 -9.33
CA ARG A 197 21.38 -4.31 -9.56
C ARG A 197 21.32 -5.23 -8.34
N ARG A 198 21.65 -4.75 -7.14
CA ARG A 198 21.52 -5.52 -5.87
C ARG A 198 20.08 -5.87 -5.55
N PHE A 199 19.12 -5.01 -5.89
CA PHE A 199 17.69 -5.27 -5.67
C PHE A 199 17.21 -6.53 -6.41
N ILE A 200 17.58 -6.69 -7.69
CA ILE A 200 17.22 -7.88 -8.48
C ILE A 200 17.82 -9.16 -7.85
N TRP A 201 19.06 -9.09 -7.36
CA TRP A 201 19.69 -10.23 -6.67
C TRP A 201 19.08 -10.53 -5.31
N ILE A 202 18.71 -9.51 -4.51
CA ILE A 202 18.07 -9.69 -3.20
C ILE A 202 16.66 -10.27 -3.37
N VAL A 203 15.87 -9.75 -4.31
CA VAL A 203 14.55 -10.30 -4.64
C VAL A 203 14.69 -11.72 -5.19
N GLY A 204 15.67 -11.98 -6.06
CA GLY A 204 15.96 -13.32 -6.57
C GLY A 204 16.43 -14.32 -5.51
N LEU A 205 17.25 -13.89 -4.55
CA LEU A 205 17.72 -14.70 -3.42
C LEU A 205 16.61 -14.95 -2.39
N LEU A 206 15.77 -13.96 -2.11
CA LEU A 206 14.57 -14.14 -1.30
C LEU A 206 13.57 -15.06 -2.00
N ALA A 207 13.49 -15.00 -3.34
CA ALA A 207 12.71 -15.95 -4.15
C ALA A 207 13.21 -17.37 -4.03
N LEU A 208 14.49 -17.58 -4.25
CA LEU A 208 15.11 -18.89 -4.11
C LEU A 208 15.02 -19.40 -2.66
N GLY A 209 15.24 -18.53 -1.68
CA GLY A 209 15.15 -18.87 -0.25
C GLY A 209 13.73 -19.27 0.14
N SER A 210 12.71 -18.55 -0.34
CA SER A 210 11.29 -18.90 -0.17
C SER A 210 10.94 -20.23 -0.84
N LEU A 211 11.47 -20.48 -2.04
CA LEU A 211 11.27 -21.72 -2.81
C LEU A 211 11.85 -22.95 -2.11
N VAL A 212 12.96 -22.79 -1.39
CA VAL A 212 13.64 -23.88 -0.66
C VAL A 212 13.08 -24.05 0.76
N TYR A 213 12.69 -22.97 1.44
CA TYR A 213 12.19 -22.99 2.81
C TYR A 213 10.73 -23.49 2.91
N SER A 214 9.90 -23.19 1.90
CA SER A 214 8.48 -23.58 1.86
C SER A 214 8.23 -25.10 1.99
N PRO A 215 8.91 -25.98 1.21
CA PRO A 215 8.75 -27.41 1.37
C PRO A 215 9.41 -27.97 2.64
N TYR A 216 10.22 -27.21 3.38
CA TYR A 216 10.80 -27.68 4.65
C TYR A 216 9.93 -27.27 5.85
N ALA A 217 9.42 -26.04 5.87
CA ALA A 217 8.57 -25.53 6.95
C ALA A 217 7.18 -26.18 6.99
N THR A 218 6.64 -26.57 5.83
CA THR A 218 5.31 -27.20 5.71
C THR A 218 5.24 -28.59 6.35
N PHE A 219 6.37 -29.31 6.47
CA PHE A 219 6.40 -30.64 7.09
C PHE A 219 6.62 -30.62 8.60
N GLN A 220 7.09 -29.49 9.17
CA GLN A 220 7.39 -29.37 10.60
C GLN A 220 6.29 -28.61 11.35
N ASP A 221 5.78 -27.51 10.79
CA ASP A 221 4.75 -26.69 11.43
C ASP A 221 3.96 -25.83 10.42
N PRO A 222 2.76 -26.26 10.00
CA PRO A 222 1.91 -25.52 9.05
C PRO A 222 1.52 -24.12 9.52
N THR A 223 1.47 -23.88 10.84
CA THR A 223 1.09 -22.58 11.42
C THR A 223 2.23 -21.56 11.32
N ALA A 224 3.46 -21.97 11.63
CA ALA A 224 4.66 -21.16 11.48
C ALA A 224 4.94 -20.77 10.01
N ALA A 225 4.67 -21.67 9.06
CA ALA A 225 4.78 -21.37 7.64
C ALA A 225 3.73 -20.34 7.17
N TYR A 226 2.58 -20.25 7.83
CA TYR A 226 1.51 -19.33 7.46
C TYR A 226 1.81 -17.87 7.83
N TYR A 227 2.36 -17.62 9.02
CA TYR A 227 2.58 -16.26 9.54
C TYR A 227 3.94 -15.65 9.14
N SER A 228 4.82 -16.42 8.49
CA SER A 228 6.14 -15.98 8.05
C SER A 228 6.07 -15.08 6.80
N PRO A 229 6.67 -13.87 6.83
CA PRO A 229 6.81 -13.04 5.63
C PRO A 229 7.69 -13.69 4.54
N LEU A 230 8.59 -14.61 4.93
CA LEU A 230 9.58 -15.23 4.06
C LEU A 230 9.00 -16.38 3.22
N SER A 231 8.02 -17.11 3.75
CA SER A 231 7.36 -18.24 3.06
C SER A 231 6.31 -17.76 2.05
N ARG A 232 5.73 -16.57 2.26
CA ARG A 232 4.64 -16.03 1.43
C ARG A 232 5.06 -15.20 0.24
N PHE A 233 6.33 -14.84 0.14
CA PHE A 233 6.79 -13.92 -0.90
C PHE A 233 6.74 -14.56 -2.31
N PHE A 234 6.74 -15.90 -2.44
CA PHE A 234 6.89 -16.56 -3.76
C PHE A 234 6.10 -17.84 -4.04
N LEU A 235 5.17 -18.32 -3.20
CA LEU A 235 4.48 -19.58 -3.53
C LEU A 235 3.30 -19.41 -4.50
N ASN A 236 3.56 -19.78 -5.76
CA ASN A 236 2.58 -20.20 -6.75
C ASN A 236 2.53 -21.75 -6.75
N SER A 237 1.31 -22.30 -6.75
CA SER A 237 0.94 -23.70 -6.98
C SER A 237 1.36 -24.70 -5.87
N ARG A 238 0.42 -25.09 -5.00
CA ARG A 238 -0.51 -26.22 -5.21
C ARG A 238 -1.75 -26.07 -4.34
#